data_AF-A0A645H2W1-F1
#
_entry.id   AF-A0A645H2W1-F1
#
_cell.length_a   1.000
_cell.length_b   1.000
_cell.length_c   1.000
_cell.angle_alpha   90.00
_cell.angle_beta   90.00
_cell.angle_gamma   90.00
#
_symmetry.space_group_name_H-M   'P 1'
#
loop_
_entity.id
_entity.type
_entity.pdbx_description
1 polymer ?
#
loop_
_entity_poly.entity_id
_entity_poly.type
_entity_poly.pdbx_seq_one_letter_code
_entity_poly.pdbx_strand_id
1 'polypeptide(L)' 'MVNPNVLRNVGIDPEEWQGFAFGMGIERLTMLKHRIGDLRLFSDNDLRFLKQF' A
#
# COMPACT_ATOMS: atom_id res chain seq x y z
N MET A 1 -12.27 -6.05 -8.62
CA MET A 1 -11.99 -7.46 -8.99
C MET A 1 -10.74 -7.50 -9.84
N VAL A 2 -9.93 -8.55 -9.70
CA VAL A 2 -8.72 -8.75 -10.51
C VAL A 2 -9.14 -8.85 -11.98
N ASN A 3 -8.37 -8.22 -12.88
CA ASN A 3 -8.67 -8.22 -14.30
C ASN A 3 -8.47 -9.64 -14.89
N PRO A 4 -9.41 -10.18 -15.70
CA PRO A 4 -9.28 -11.50 -16.34
C PRO A 4 -7.98 -11.72 -17.12
N ASN A 5 -7.40 -10.68 -17.72
CA ASN A 5 -6.10 -10.78 -18.41
C ASN A 5 -4.96 -11.11 -17.44
N VAL A 6 -5.01 -10.65 -16.18
CA VAL A 6 -4.00 -10.98 -15.16
C VAL A 6 -4.07 -12.47 -14.81
N LEU A 7 -5.29 -13.01 -14.66
CA LEU A 7 -5.50 -14.44 -14.41
C LEU A 7 -5.01 -15.29 -15.59
N ARG A 8 -5.38 -14.92 -16.82
CA ARG A 8 -4.90 -15.58 -18.04
C ARG A 8 -3.38 -15.60 -18.16
N ASN A 9 -2.72 -14.49 -17.83
CA ASN A 9 -1.26 -14.37 -17.91
C ASN A 9 -0.51 -15.29 -16.94
N VAL A 10 -1.18 -15.85 -15.93
CA VAL A 10 -0.62 -16.84 -14.99
C VAL A 10 -1.26 -18.23 -15.14
N GLY A 11 -1.99 -18.47 -16.22
CA GLY A 11 -2.59 -19.77 -16.52
C GLY A 11 -3.86 -20.10 -15.73
N ILE A 12 -4.56 -19.10 -15.19
CA ILE A 12 -5.83 -19.27 -14.47
C ILE A 12 -6.99 -18.86 -15.40
N ASP A 13 -7.99 -19.74 -15.53
CA ASP A 13 -9.22 -19.46 -16.29
C ASP A 13 -10.14 -18.51 -15.51
N PRO A 14 -10.40 -17.28 -16.02
CA PRO A 14 -11.25 -16.30 -15.34
C PRO A 14 -12.76 -16.63 -15.35
N GLU A 15 -13.22 -17.61 -16.13
CA GLU A 15 -14.62 -18.05 -16.11
C GLU A 15 -14.89 -19.05 -14.96
N GLU A 16 -13.88 -19.80 -14.54
CA GLU A 16 -13.94 -20.70 -13.39
C GLU A 16 -13.56 -19.97 -12.09
N TRP A 17 -12.58 -19.05 -12.15
CA TRP A 17 -12.00 -18.42 -10.97
C TRP A 17 -12.09 -16.89 -10.99
N GLN A 18 -12.47 -16.32 -9.86
CA GLN A 18 -12.46 -14.86 -9.63
C GLN A 18 -11.45 -14.47 -8.55
N GLY A 19 -10.96 -13.23 -8.61
CA GLY A 19 -10.00 -12.71 -7.65
C GLY A 19 -10.32 -11.30 -7.19
N PHE A 20 -9.87 -10.97 -5.97
CA PHE A 20 -9.84 -9.61 -5.45
C PHE A 20 -8.41 -9.26 -5.01
N ALA A 21 -8.02 -8.01 -5.21
CA ALA A 21 -6.73 -7.48 -4.79
C ALA A 21 -6.89 -6.04 -4.29
N PHE A 22 -6.09 -5.66 -3.31
CA PHE A 22 -6.03 -4.31 -2.77
C PHE A 22 -4.58 -3.97 -2.39
N GLY A 23 -4.28 -2.67 -2.31
CA GLY A 23 -2.98 -2.17 -1.92
C GLY A 23 -3.12 -0.86 -1.17
N MET A 24 -2.22 -0.62 -0.23
CA MET A 24 -2.19 0.61 0.57
C MET A 24 -0.75 1.05 0.79
N GLY A 25 -0.51 2.36 0.78
CA GLY A 25 0.78 2.95 1.13
C GLY A 25 0.87 3.16 2.64
N ILE A 26 1.85 2.55 3.29
CA ILE A 26 2.00 2.61 4.76
C ILE A 26 2.28 4.03 5.24
N GLU A 27 3.07 4.81 4.49
CA GLU A 27 3.39 6.20 4.80
C GLU A 27 2.13 7.07 4.71
N ARG A 28 1.29 6.86 3.70
CA ARG A 28 0.04 7.62 3.55
C ARG A 28 -0.90 7.38 4.72
N LEU A 29 -1.08 6.12 5.12
CA LEU A 29 -1.91 5.77 6.28
C LEU A 29 -1.36 6.36 7.58
N THR A 30 -0.04 6.28 7.75
CA THR A 30 0.66 6.83 8.92
C THR A 30 0.53 8.36 8.98
N MET A 31 0.68 9.06 7.86
CA MET A 31 0.48 10.50 7.77
C MET A 31 -0.93 10.93 8.18
N LEU A 32 -1.96 10.21 7.74
CA LEU A 32 -3.34 10.49 8.13
C LEU A 32 -3.59 10.22 9.62
N LYS A 33 -3.14 9.07 10.12
CA LYS A 33 -3.31 8.64 11.51
C LYS A 33 -2.62 9.60 12.49
N HIS A 34 -1.40 10.01 12.18
CA HIS A 34 -0.55 10.82 13.06
C HIS A 34 -0.49 12.29 12.68
N ARG A 35 -1.26 12.71 11.67
CA ARG A 35 -1.30 14.09 11.13
C ARG A 35 0.08 14.63 10.75
N ILE A 36 0.93 13.77 10.18
CA ILE A 36 2.27 14.14 9.72
C ILE A 36 2.12 14.90 8.40
N GLY A 37 2.63 16.13 8.34
CA GLY A 37 2.46 17.02 7.20
C GLY A 37 3.50 16.84 6.08
N ASP A 38 4.58 16.11 6.32
CA ASP A 38 5.69 15.95 5.37
C ASP A 38 6.17 14.50 5.29
N LEU A 39 6.16 13.93 4.08
CA LEU A 39 6.57 12.55 3.80
C LEU A 39 8.08 12.34 4.00
N ARG A 40 8.90 13.37 3.83
CA ARG A 40 10.37 13.25 3.87
C ARG A 40 10.87 12.86 5.27
N LEU A 41 10.12 13.21 6.30
CA LEU A 41 10.42 12.89 7.70
C LEU A 41 10.61 11.39 7.95
N PHE A 42 9.99 10.52 7.14
CA PHE A 42 10.17 9.06 7.25
C PHE A 42 11.56 8.58 6.79
N SER A 43 12.25 9.32 5.92
CA SER A 43 13.56 8.95 5.37
C SER A 43 14.73 9.73 6.01
N ASP A 44 14.44 10.83 6.70
CA ASP A 44 15.46 11.70 7.32
C ASP A 44 16.10 11.10 8.59
N ASN A 45 15.47 10.10 9.22
CA ASN A 45 15.95 9.44 10.44
C ASN A 45 16.26 10.39 11.61
N ASP A 46 15.58 11.54 11.70
CA ASP A 46 15.78 12.50 12.77
C ASP A 46 15.23 11.96 14.10
N LEU A 47 16.10 11.86 15.12
CA LEU A 47 15.72 11.41 16.46
C LEU A 47 14.58 12.23 17.07
N ARG A 48 14.44 13.51 16.72
CA ARG A 48 13.35 14.37 17.21
C ARG A 48 12.00 13.91 16.69
N PHE A 49 11.93 13.46 15.43
CA PHE A 49 10.72 12.89 14.83
C PHE A 49 10.44 11.50 15.40
N LEU A 50 11.47 10.64 15.47
CA LEU A 50 11.32 9.26 15.94
C LEU A 50 10.84 9.17 17.40
N LYS A 51 11.24 10.11 18.26
CA LYS A 51 10.82 10.17 19.67
C LYS A 51 9.37 10.62 19.90
N GLN A 52 8.64 11.03 18.86
CA GLN A 52 7.24 11.48 19.00
C GLN A 52 6.25 10.32 19.13
N PHE A 53 6.72 9.08 18.94
CA PHE A 53 5.92 7.86 18.85
C PHE A 53 6.45 6.78 19.78
#